data_AF-A0A7M7KFC7-F1
#
_entry.id   AF-A0A7M7KFC7-F1
#
_cell.length_a   1.000
_cell.length_b   1.000
_cell.length_c   1.000
_cell.angle_alpha   90.00
_cell.angle_beta   90.00
_cell.angle_gamma   90.00
#
_symmetry.space_group_name_H-M   'P 1'
#
loop_
_entity.id
_entity.type
_entity.pdbx_description
1 polymer ?
#
loop_
_entity_poly.entity_id
_entity_poly.type
_entity_poly.pdbx_seq_one_letter_code
_entity_poly.pdbx_strand_id
1 'polypeptide(L)'
;MIGFDSVSATQYILEPEFEKHRQNWSYESQMSSQPSTKSAADDAVKLRLIKRSQPIPSECFPSIAWIFLTKPHVFDGRLAGGDILVCQQDSSQQRVPVSASVPQLSQNDILRLRRILVPKNHRRFSGVYEECRLQLHELSIFTERSADDQGSNLEPVVRGPFKFVLRFDDNDKCVSLSTSSDPCPRLTTKLFDRIERWAHGVVRQDKQIQVASLGLVSVERYSRIYWDLKLKYGPELIKIWPEKTDPLKFVFEDLAIASYLIALWDPEDDGRKTSFVDIGCGNGLLVYILILEGHMGLGIDVRKRRIWSLYPPKVSNFLREEPVTPQSRFDAEWWIGNHSDELTPWIPLLASMSSSTAKVFLLPCCPYGLYGKYQRTKPDLSQYQSYLMHLKEDFLPKCGFKVRIDKIRIPSTKRICMVLSERLDEPRDQVIARLRHRLEKEKPVTDFVPRAKEIPVRNCTQTDRSLTDRIVHRVAIHLLTLPDKEQSEG
;
A
#
# COMPACT_ATOMS: atom_id res chain seq x y z
N MET A 1 -41.81 -26.23 -12.99
CA MET A 1 -40.98 -26.91 -14.02
C MET A 1 -40.35 -25.81 -14.88
N ILE A 2 -39.17 -26.05 -15.44
CA ILE A 2 -38.13 -25.08 -15.86
C ILE A 2 -37.29 -24.70 -14.63
N GLY A 3 -36.11 -25.24 -14.36
CA GLY A 3 -35.09 -25.84 -15.23
C GLY A 3 -33.77 -25.14 -14.91
N PHE A 4 -32.96 -25.74 -14.04
CA PHE A 4 -31.64 -25.27 -13.66
C PHE A 4 -30.72 -25.24 -14.88
N ASP A 5 -29.91 -24.19 -15.02
CA ASP A 5 -28.58 -24.33 -15.60
C ASP A 5 -27.54 -23.62 -14.72
N SER A 6 -26.65 -24.44 -14.19
CA SER A 6 -25.47 -24.11 -13.41
C SER A 6 -24.39 -23.52 -14.33
N VAL A 7 -24.04 -22.25 -14.14
CA VAL A 7 -22.83 -21.68 -14.72
C VAL A 7 -21.79 -21.53 -13.61
N SER A 8 -20.66 -22.23 -13.80
CA SER A 8 -19.55 -22.28 -12.85
C SER A 8 -18.97 -20.89 -12.58
N ALA A 9 -18.64 -20.61 -11.31
CA ALA A 9 -18.09 -19.35 -10.82
C ALA A 9 -16.60 -19.12 -11.21
N THR A 10 -16.14 -19.65 -12.34
CA THR A 10 -14.71 -19.68 -12.70
C THR A 10 -14.33 -18.74 -13.86
N GLN A 11 -15.25 -17.90 -14.34
CA GLN A 11 -15.05 -17.16 -15.60
C GLN A 11 -14.94 -15.62 -15.51
N TYR A 12 -14.98 -15.01 -14.32
CA TYR A 12 -14.89 -13.54 -14.17
C TYR A 12 -13.49 -13.02 -13.82
N ILE A 13 -12.42 -13.54 -14.45
CA ILE A 13 -11.09 -12.91 -14.39
C ILE A 13 -10.42 -12.93 -15.78
N LEU A 14 -11.09 -12.40 -16.80
CA LEU A 14 -10.44 -11.96 -18.05
C LEU A 14 -11.35 -10.88 -18.67
N GLU A 15 -10.95 -9.61 -18.59
CA GLU A 15 -11.56 -8.56 -19.43
C GLU A 15 -10.84 -8.52 -20.79
N PRO A 16 -11.56 -8.67 -21.91
CA PRO A 16 -11.09 -8.34 -23.24
C PRO A 16 -11.66 -6.98 -23.67
N GLU A 17 -10.82 -6.01 -24.02
CA GLU A 17 -11.17 -4.92 -24.95
C GLU A 17 -9.96 -4.00 -25.17
N PHE A 18 -9.18 -4.22 -26.23
CA PHE A 18 -8.27 -3.20 -26.76
C PHE A 18 -8.03 -3.43 -28.24
N GLU A 19 -8.99 -3.02 -29.07
CA GLU A 19 -8.80 -2.97 -30.51
C GLU A 19 -9.49 -1.74 -31.09
N LYS A 20 -8.78 -0.60 -31.07
CA LYS A 20 -8.93 0.51 -32.04
C LYS A 20 -7.87 1.57 -31.76
N HIS A 21 -6.81 1.54 -32.56
CA HIS A 21 -6.08 2.68 -33.14
C HIS A 21 -4.73 2.15 -33.65
N ARG A 22 -4.76 1.58 -34.86
CA ARG A 22 -3.58 1.41 -35.71
C ARG A 22 -3.36 2.71 -36.47
N GLN A 23 -2.16 3.26 -36.40
CA GLN A 23 -1.31 3.72 -37.51
C GLN A 23 -0.29 4.75 -37.00
N ASN A 24 0.92 4.65 -37.57
CA ASN A 24 2.10 5.53 -37.48
C ASN A 24 3.15 5.17 -36.42
N TRP A 25 4.02 4.20 -36.75
CA TRP A 25 5.34 4.05 -36.16
C TRP A 25 6.36 3.75 -37.26
N SER A 26 7.41 4.55 -37.35
CA SER A 26 8.56 4.34 -38.24
C SER A 26 9.65 3.56 -37.49
N TYR A 27 10.02 2.39 -38.02
CA TYR A 27 11.22 1.65 -37.65
C TYR A 27 12.43 2.34 -38.30
N GLU A 28 13.29 3.00 -37.53
CA GLU A 28 14.60 3.41 -38.04
C GLU A 28 15.65 2.39 -37.60
N SER A 29 15.83 1.36 -38.44
CA SER A 29 17.05 0.58 -38.46
C SER A 29 18.07 1.37 -39.28
N GLN A 30 19.01 2.06 -38.64
CA GLN A 30 20.16 2.61 -39.36
C GLN A 30 21.07 1.45 -39.80
N MET A 31 20.86 0.96 -41.02
CA MET A 31 21.88 0.21 -41.75
C MET A 31 22.84 1.20 -42.41
N SER A 32 24.02 1.40 -41.80
CA SER A 32 25.18 1.98 -42.48
C SER A 32 25.95 0.85 -43.16
N SER A 33 25.96 0.87 -44.49
CA SER A 33 26.72 -0.05 -45.34
C SER A 33 28.18 0.38 -45.43
N GLN A 34 29.05 -0.16 -44.59
CA GLN A 34 30.47 -0.37 -44.89
C GLN A 34 30.99 -1.60 -44.11
N PRO A 35 31.68 -2.57 -44.76
CA PRO A 35 32.24 -3.71 -44.08
C PRO A 35 33.52 -3.29 -43.37
N SER A 36 33.44 -3.05 -42.06
CA SER A 36 34.62 -2.96 -41.19
C SER A 36 34.53 -4.07 -40.14
N THR A 37 35.60 -4.85 -40.06
CA THR A 37 35.83 -5.92 -39.10
C THR A 37 35.61 -5.42 -37.68
N LYS A 38 34.46 -5.75 -37.08
CA LYS A 38 34.20 -5.59 -35.64
C LYS A 38 34.06 -6.96 -35.00
N SER A 39 34.85 -7.16 -33.94
CA SER A 39 34.76 -8.29 -33.02
C SER A 39 33.34 -8.44 -32.50
N ALA A 40 32.88 -9.69 -32.34
CA ALA A 40 31.64 -10.04 -31.69
C ALA A 40 31.54 -9.39 -30.30
N ALA A 41 30.79 -8.30 -30.20
CA ALA A 41 30.48 -7.60 -28.97
C ALA A 41 28.98 -7.26 -29.01
N ASP A 42 28.21 -7.97 -28.19
CA ASP A 42 26.80 -7.75 -27.82
C ASP A 42 25.97 -6.89 -28.78
N ASP A 43 25.19 -7.55 -29.66
CA ASP A 43 24.12 -6.92 -30.45
C ASP A 43 22.97 -6.45 -29.52
N ALA A 44 23.18 -5.34 -28.81
CA ALA A 44 22.17 -4.73 -27.97
C ALA A 44 21.18 -3.90 -28.82
N VAL A 45 19.90 -4.26 -28.80
CA VAL A 45 18.84 -3.48 -29.45
C VAL A 45 18.66 -2.16 -28.69
N LYS A 46 18.93 -1.02 -29.34
CA LYS A 46 18.74 0.32 -28.75
C LYS A 46 17.38 0.88 -29.16
N LEU A 47 16.46 0.97 -28.21
CA LEU A 47 15.18 1.66 -28.37
C LEU A 47 15.28 3.06 -27.75
N ARG A 48 14.71 4.06 -28.41
CA ARG A 48 14.69 5.44 -27.90
C ARG A 48 13.25 5.92 -27.77
N LEU A 49 12.98 6.70 -26.73
CA LEU A 49 11.77 7.52 -26.64
C LEU A 49 11.88 8.68 -27.64
N ILE A 50 11.69 8.41 -28.93
CA ILE A 50 11.67 9.44 -29.98
C ILE A 50 10.22 9.86 -30.19
N LYS A 51 9.93 11.14 -29.92
CA LYS A 51 8.65 11.84 -30.15
C LYS A 51 7.53 11.55 -29.14
N ARG A 52 7.54 12.26 -28.02
CA ARG A 52 6.33 12.81 -27.36
C ARG A 52 6.63 14.18 -26.75
N SER A 53 5.55 14.89 -26.43
CA SER A 53 5.37 16.35 -26.40
C SER A 53 6.36 17.21 -25.62
N GLN A 54 7.16 16.68 -24.68
CA GLN A 54 8.10 17.47 -23.87
C GLN A 54 9.36 16.69 -23.47
N PRO A 55 10.54 17.34 -23.43
CA PRO A 55 11.78 16.73 -22.94
C PRO A 55 11.71 16.40 -21.45
N ILE A 56 12.30 15.28 -21.04
CA ILE A 56 12.38 14.88 -19.62
C ILE A 56 13.57 15.62 -19.00
N PRO A 57 13.43 16.32 -17.85
CA PRO A 57 14.57 16.91 -17.15
C PRO A 57 15.51 15.84 -16.59
N SER A 58 16.83 16.03 -16.69
CA SER A 58 17.82 15.02 -16.29
C SER A 58 17.74 14.70 -14.79
N GLU A 59 17.41 15.69 -13.96
CA GLU A 59 17.22 15.57 -12.53
C GLU A 59 16.08 14.63 -12.13
N CYS A 60 15.16 14.33 -13.06
CA CYS A 60 14.06 13.39 -12.82
C CYS A 60 14.49 11.93 -12.97
N PHE A 61 15.59 11.64 -13.70
CA PHE A 61 15.98 10.28 -14.04
C PHE A 61 16.21 9.38 -12.80
N PRO A 62 16.96 9.80 -11.76
CA PRO A 62 17.16 8.97 -10.57
C PRO A 62 15.84 8.59 -9.88
N SER A 63 14.89 9.52 -9.81
CA SER A 63 13.57 9.28 -9.22
C SER A 63 12.75 8.30 -10.05
N ILE A 64 12.78 8.42 -11.38
CA ILE A 64 12.10 7.50 -12.30
C ILE A 64 12.69 6.09 -12.19
N ALA A 65 14.02 5.98 -12.21
CA ALA A 65 14.75 4.73 -12.04
C ALA A 65 14.44 4.09 -10.68
N TRP A 66 14.35 4.89 -9.61
CA TRP A 66 13.98 4.41 -8.28
C TRP A 66 12.56 3.83 -8.24
N ILE A 67 11.59 4.43 -8.93
CA ILE A 67 10.25 3.86 -9.08
C ILE A 67 10.32 2.53 -9.82
N PHE A 68 11.16 2.42 -10.86
CA PHE A 68 11.39 1.15 -11.57
C PHE A 68 11.93 0.06 -10.64
N LEU A 69 12.86 0.43 -9.77
CA LEU A 69 13.48 -0.48 -8.80
C LEU A 69 12.54 -0.91 -7.68
N THR A 70 11.72 0.01 -7.16
CA THR A 70 10.86 -0.25 -5.99
C THR A 70 9.44 -0.72 -6.34
N LYS A 71 9.00 -0.54 -7.59
CA LYS A 71 7.64 -0.89 -8.04
C LYS A 71 7.62 -1.69 -9.36
N PRO A 72 8.32 -2.84 -9.44
CA PRO A 72 8.41 -3.62 -10.68
C PRO A 72 7.03 -4.14 -11.17
N HIS A 73 6.09 -4.38 -10.25
CA HIS A 73 4.71 -4.77 -10.54
C HIS A 73 3.90 -3.73 -11.34
N VAL A 74 4.35 -2.48 -11.42
CA VAL A 74 3.71 -1.44 -12.26
C VAL A 74 4.00 -1.67 -13.75
N PHE A 75 5.06 -2.43 -14.07
CA PHE A 75 5.45 -2.77 -15.44
C PHE A 75 5.06 -4.18 -15.82
N ASP A 76 5.22 -5.11 -14.88
CA ASP A 76 4.87 -6.50 -15.07
C ASP A 76 3.77 -6.91 -14.10
N GLY A 77 2.55 -7.01 -14.61
CA GLY A 77 1.37 -7.40 -13.83
C GLY A 77 1.42 -8.85 -13.30
N ARG A 78 2.40 -9.66 -13.73
CA ARG A 78 2.67 -10.99 -13.18
C ARG A 78 3.38 -10.92 -11.84
N LEU A 79 3.98 -9.79 -11.48
CA LEU A 79 4.67 -9.59 -10.22
C LEU A 79 3.73 -9.06 -9.14
N ALA A 80 3.90 -9.55 -7.92
CA ALA A 80 3.39 -8.90 -6.73
C ALA A 80 4.25 -7.68 -6.35
N GLY A 81 5.54 -7.69 -6.68
CA GLY A 81 6.46 -6.60 -6.41
C GLY A 81 7.89 -7.11 -6.42
N GLY A 82 8.76 -6.48 -5.64
CA GLY A 82 10.10 -6.99 -5.42
C GLY A 82 10.64 -6.54 -4.08
N ASP A 83 11.35 -7.44 -3.41
CA ASP A 83 12.03 -7.16 -2.15
C ASP A 83 13.48 -6.77 -2.43
N ILE A 84 13.89 -5.61 -1.94
CA ILE A 84 15.28 -5.14 -2.02
C ILE A 84 16.03 -5.72 -0.82
N LEU A 85 16.90 -6.68 -1.11
CA LEU A 85 17.65 -7.45 -0.10
C LEU A 85 18.91 -6.71 0.34
N VAL A 86 19.55 -6.02 -0.61
CA VAL A 86 20.74 -5.21 -0.38
C VAL A 86 20.59 -3.89 -1.14
N CYS A 87 20.95 -2.78 -0.50
CA CYS A 87 21.04 -1.46 -1.10
C CYS A 87 22.25 -0.74 -0.48
N GLN A 88 23.25 -0.43 -1.30
CA GLN A 88 24.54 0.11 -0.84
C GLN A 88 25.07 1.13 -1.82
N GLN A 89 25.81 2.12 -1.31
CA GLN A 89 26.49 3.12 -2.10
C GLN A 89 27.99 2.78 -2.20
N ASP A 90 28.53 2.70 -3.41
CA ASP A 90 29.90 2.21 -3.65
C ASP A 90 30.98 3.08 -2.98
N SER A 91 30.81 4.40 -3.00
CA SER A 91 31.78 5.35 -2.47
C SER A 91 31.99 5.25 -0.96
N SER A 92 30.96 4.82 -0.21
CA SER A 92 30.99 4.72 1.25
C SER A 92 30.92 3.28 1.77
N GLN A 93 30.58 2.30 0.91
CA GLN A 93 30.15 0.94 1.28
C GLN A 93 29.05 0.90 2.37
N GLN A 94 28.36 2.01 2.60
CA GLN A 94 27.32 2.08 3.62
C GLN A 94 26.01 1.52 3.06
N ARG A 95 25.28 0.79 3.92
CA ARG A 95 23.90 0.40 3.62
C ARG A 95 23.02 1.64 3.55
N VAL A 96 22.22 1.71 2.50
CA VAL A 96 21.29 2.80 2.27
C VAL A 96 19.87 2.31 2.58
N PRO A 97 19.11 2.97 3.48
CA PRO A 97 17.73 2.61 3.76
C PRO A 97 16.85 2.74 2.51
N VAL A 98 16.05 1.71 2.24
CA VAL A 98 15.06 1.74 1.15
C VAL A 98 13.86 2.56 1.60
N SER A 99 13.52 3.59 0.82
CA SER A 99 12.42 4.51 1.13
C SER A 99 11.53 4.79 -0.09
N ALA A 100 10.48 5.59 0.09
CA ALA A 100 9.62 6.03 -1.02
C ALA A 100 10.35 6.89 -2.06
N SER A 101 11.39 7.61 -1.62
CA SER A 101 12.18 8.50 -2.45
C SER A 101 13.57 7.91 -2.70
N VAL A 102 14.14 8.27 -3.85
CA VAL A 102 15.50 7.89 -4.21
C VAL A 102 16.48 8.48 -3.18
N PRO A 103 17.52 7.71 -2.76
CA PRO A 103 18.62 8.28 -1.99
C PRO A 103 19.30 9.43 -2.72
N GLN A 104 19.94 10.34 -1.99
CA GLN A 104 20.75 11.39 -2.61
C GLN A 104 21.97 10.75 -3.28
N LEU A 105 22.17 11.04 -4.57
CA LEU A 105 23.28 10.54 -5.38
C LEU A 105 24.11 11.72 -5.88
N SER A 106 25.42 11.69 -5.62
CA SER A 106 26.38 12.60 -6.23
C SER A 106 26.84 12.06 -7.59
N GLN A 107 27.63 12.86 -8.31
CA GLN A 107 27.96 12.61 -9.72
C GLN A 107 28.74 11.31 -9.97
N ASN A 108 29.53 10.85 -9.01
CA ASN A 108 30.32 9.62 -9.11
C ASN A 108 29.73 8.46 -8.29
N ASP A 109 28.57 8.66 -7.66
CA ASP A 109 27.97 7.61 -6.85
C ASP A 109 27.34 6.52 -7.71
N ILE A 110 27.56 5.28 -7.29
CA ILE A 110 26.87 4.11 -7.81
C ILE A 110 26.10 3.50 -6.65
N LEU A 111 24.78 3.44 -6.80
CA LEU A 111 23.92 2.72 -5.89
C LEU A 111 23.74 1.30 -6.40
N ARG A 112 24.27 0.31 -5.67
CA ARG A 112 24.13 -1.11 -5.96
C ARG A 112 22.96 -1.69 -5.18
N LEU A 113 22.11 -2.41 -5.87
CA LEU A 113 20.99 -3.12 -5.26
C LEU A 113 21.00 -4.58 -5.67
N ARG A 114 20.61 -5.45 -4.75
CA ARG A 114 20.17 -6.81 -5.06
C ARG A 114 18.71 -6.94 -4.65
N ARG A 115 17.85 -7.37 -5.56
CA ARG A 115 16.43 -7.57 -5.29
C ARG A 115 15.95 -8.95 -5.74
N ILE A 116 14.86 -9.42 -5.17
CA ILE A 116 14.09 -10.56 -5.67
C ILE A 116 12.76 -10.06 -6.22
N LEU A 117 12.46 -10.42 -7.47
CA LEU A 117 11.15 -10.19 -8.09
C LEU A 117 10.17 -11.25 -7.60
N VAL A 118 9.09 -10.79 -6.97
CA VAL A 118 8.11 -11.67 -6.32
C VAL A 118 6.96 -11.94 -7.29
N PRO A 119 6.68 -13.21 -7.67
CA PRO A 119 5.56 -13.55 -8.51
C PRO A 119 4.23 -13.35 -7.79
N LYS A 120 3.21 -12.89 -8.52
CA LYS A 120 1.83 -12.82 -8.04
C LYS A 120 1.21 -14.22 -7.90
N ASN A 121 1.63 -15.16 -8.75
CA ASN A 121 1.23 -16.57 -8.68
C ASN A 121 2.45 -17.44 -8.36
N HIS A 122 2.77 -17.53 -7.06
CA HIS A 122 3.90 -18.28 -6.53
C HIS A 122 3.76 -19.81 -6.64
N ARG A 123 2.59 -20.33 -7.09
CA ARG A 123 2.40 -21.76 -7.39
C ARG A 123 2.79 -22.14 -8.81
N ARG A 124 2.85 -21.16 -9.70
CA ARG A 124 3.22 -21.35 -11.11
C ARG A 124 4.60 -20.84 -11.41
N PHE A 125 5.01 -19.77 -10.73
CA PHE A 125 6.26 -19.09 -11.01
C PHE A 125 7.14 -18.97 -9.77
N SER A 126 8.45 -19.11 -9.97
CA SER A 126 9.47 -18.81 -8.96
C SER A 126 9.88 -17.34 -9.01
N GLY A 127 10.45 -16.87 -7.90
CA GLY A 127 11.10 -15.56 -7.83
C GLY A 127 12.40 -15.50 -8.62
N VAL A 128 12.80 -14.29 -9.01
CA VAL A 128 14.00 -14.07 -9.82
C VAL A 128 14.86 -13.00 -9.18
N TYR A 129 16.15 -13.29 -8.97
CA TYR A 129 17.09 -12.30 -8.47
C TYR A 129 17.53 -11.34 -9.57
N GLU A 130 17.69 -10.09 -9.20
CA GLU A 130 18.27 -9.07 -10.06
C GLU A 130 19.34 -8.28 -9.31
N GLU A 131 20.47 -8.08 -9.99
CA GLU A 131 21.47 -7.09 -9.60
C GLU A 131 21.18 -5.78 -10.34
N CYS A 132 21.13 -4.68 -9.61
CA CYS A 132 20.87 -3.36 -10.18
C CYS A 132 21.97 -2.37 -9.81
N ARG A 133 22.31 -1.48 -10.74
CA ARG A 133 23.24 -0.38 -10.56
C ARG A 133 22.59 0.90 -11.05
N LEU A 134 22.42 1.86 -10.14
CA LEU A 134 21.84 3.16 -10.43
C LEU A 134 22.90 4.27 -10.28
N GLN A 135 23.02 5.10 -11.31
CA GLN A 135 23.79 6.33 -11.39
C GLN A 135 22.87 7.49 -11.79
N LEU A 136 23.38 8.73 -11.83
CA LEU A 136 22.57 9.91 -12.19
C LEU A 136 21.89 9.82 -13.56
N HIS A 137 22.52 9.14 -14.54
CA HIS A 137 22.03 9.08 -15.92
C HIS A 137 21.94 7.65 -16.48
N GLU A 138 22.21 6.63 -15.67
CA GLU A 138 22.12 5.23 -16.09
C GLU A 138 21.52 4.34 -15.00
N LEU A 139 20.61 3.45 -15.40
CA LEU A 139 20.14 2.31 -14.61
C LEU A 139 20.46 1.03 -15.38
N SER A 140 21.33 0.21 -14.82
CA SER A 140 21.67 -1.11 -15.33
C SER A 140 21.05 -2.19 -14.43
N ILE A 141 20.33 -3.15 -15.02
CA ILE A 141 19.72 -4.30 -14.35
C ILE A 141 20.20 -5.57 -15.04
N PHE A 142 20.69 -6.51 -14.24
CA PHE A 142 21.06 -7.84 -14.68
C PHE A 142 20.16 -8.85 -13.99
N THR A 143 19.45 -9.65 -14.78
CA THR A 143 18.58 -10.70 -14.28
C THR A 143 19.39 -11.98 -14.13
N GLU A 144 19.47 -12.51 -12.91
CA GLU A 144 20.12 -13.79 -12.63
C GLU A 144 19.23 -14.97 -13.10
N ARG A 145 19.76 -16.20 -13.05
CA ARG A 145 18.91 -17.40 -13.20
C ARG A 145 17.99 -17.53 -11.97
N SER A 146 16.90 -18.29 -12.14
CA SER A 146 15.88 -18.54 -11.10
C SER A 146 16.49 -18.78 -9.73
N ALA A 147 15.90 -18.21 -8.67
CA ALA A 147 16.29 -18.48 -7.29
C ALA A 147 16.20 -19.98 -6.92
N ASP A 148 15.35 -20.71 -7.65
CA ASP A 148 14.96 -22.10 -7.39
C ASP A 148 15.67 -23.15 -8.27
N ASP A 149 16.85 -22.86 -8.85
CA ASP A 149 17.62 -23.85 -9.64
C ASP A 149 18.05 -25.10 -8.82
N GLN A 150 17.65 -25.20 -7.54
CA GLN A 150 17.82 -26.36 -6.66
C GLN A 150 16.54 -27.22 -6.50
N GLY A 151 15.74 -27.39 -7.56
CA GLY A 151 14.78 -28.49 -7.66
C GLY A 151 13.29 -28.15 -7.57
N SER A 152 12.88 -26.90 -7.75
CA SER A 152 11.46 -26.55 -7.92
C SER A 152 11.04 -26.65 -9.40
N ASN A 153 9.91 -27.30 -9.70
CA ASN A 153 9.36 -27.41 -11.06
C ASN A 153 8.71 -26.10 -11.57
N LEU A 154 8.98 -24.97 -10.91
CA LEU A 154 8.35 -23.69 -11.22
C LEU A 154 9.14 -22.95 -12.30
N GLU A 155 8.43 -22.39 -13.28
CA GLU A 155 9.09 -21.52 -14.26
C GLU A 155 9.44 -20.17 -13.61
N PRO A 156 10.58 -19.53 -13.94
CA PRO A 156 10.84 -18.19 -13.44
C PRO A 156 9.82 -17.19 -13.97
N VAL A 157 9.34 -16.29 -13.11
CA VAL A 157 8.35 -15.26 -13.51
C VAL A 157 8.86 -14.37 -14.64
N VAL A 158 10.18 -14.19 -14.70
CA VAL A 158 10.90 -13.47 -15.73
C VAL A 158 11.97 -14.41 -16.31
N ARG A 159 11.93 -14.67 -17.63
CA ARG A 159 12.85 -15.60 -18.29
C ARG A 159 14.17 -14.90 -18.60
N GLY A 160 15.24 -15.29 -17.92
CA GLY A 160 16.60 -14.80 -18.11
C GLY A 160 17.65 -15.93 -18.21
N PRO A 161 18.95 -15.60 -18.14
CA PRO A 161 19.50 -14.27 -17.81
C PRO A 161 19.39 -13.27 -18.97
N PHE A 162 19.17 -12.00 -18.65
CA PHE A 162 19.29 -10.89 -19.61
C PHE A 162 19.72 -9.60 -18.91
N LYS A 163 20.34 -8.71 -19.68
CA LYS A 163 20.75 -7.38 -19.26
C LYS A 163 19.80 -6.34 -19.82
N PHE A 164 19.43 -5.38 -18.99
CA PHE A 164 18.53 -4.27 -19.28
C PHE A 164 19.21 -2.98 -18.83
N VAL A 165 19.34 -1.99 -19.71
CA VAL A 165 19.99 -0.70 -19.39
C VAL A 165 19.12 0.46 -19.85
N LEU A 166 18.70 1.31 -18.93
CA LEU A 166 18.11 2.62 -19.22
C LEU A 166 19.19 3.69 -19.12
N ARG A 167 19.32 4.52 -20.15
CA ARG A 167 20.22 5.68 -20.16
C ARG A 167 19.46 6.95 -20.46
N PHE A 168 19.72 8.00 -19.70
CA PHE A 168 19.33 9.34 -20.04
C PHE A 168 20.42 9.98 -20.92
N ASP A 169 20.00 10.56 -22.04
CA ASP A 169 20.87 11.33 -22.94
C ASP A 169 20.59 12.82 -22.69
N ASP A 170 21.58 13.55 -22.17
CA ASP A 170 21.44 14.98 -21.86
C ASP A 170 21.27 15.86 -23.10
N ASN A 171 21.81 15.45 -24.24
CA ASN A 171 21.73 16.25 -25.48
C ASN A 171 20.32 16.18 -26.06
N ASP A 172 19.79 14.96 -26.17
CA ASP A 172 18.46 14.69 -26.72
C ASP A 172 17.35 14.79 -25.65
N LYS A 173 17.72 14.97 -24.37
CA LYS A 173 16.85 14.91 -23.19
C LYS A 173 15.89 13.72 -23.22
N CYS A 174 16.42 12.57 -23.64
CA CYS A 174 15.65 11.37 -23.92
C CYS A 174 16.13 10.18 -23.09
N VAL A 175 15.22 9.23 -22.85
CA VAL A 175 15.59 7.94 -22.26
C VAL A 175 15.72 6.91 -23.37
N SER A 176 16.84 6.21 -23.40
CA SER A 176 17.08 5.06 -24.25
C SER A 176 17.11 3.78 -23.43
N LEU A 177 16.64 2.69 -24.03
CA LEU A 177 16.65 1.35 -23.49
C LEU A 177 17.55 0.47 -24.36
N SER A 178 18.45 -0.27 -23.73
CA SER A 178 19.27 -1.30 -24.35
C SER A 178 19.06 -2.64 -23.65
N THR A 179 18.82 -3.70 -24.41
CA THR A 179 18.64 -5.07 -23.88
C THR A 179 19.55 -6.07 -24.58
N SER A 180 19.98 -7.11 -23.86
CA SER A 180 20.80 -8.20 -24.43
C SER A 180 19.99 -9.24 -25.23
N SER A 181 18.66 -9.11 -25.24
CA SER A 181 17.72 -9.93 -26.01
C SER A 181 16.67 -9.03 -26.65
N ASP A 182 16.07 -9.46 -27.76
CA ASP A 182 15.06 -8.67 -28.48
C ASP A 182 13.87 -8.33 -27.54
N PRO A 183 13.66 -7.05 -27.19
CA PRO A 183 12.66 -6.69 -26.21
C PRO A 183 11.27 -6.76 -26.82
N CYS A 184 10.29 -7.34 -26.11
CA CYS A 184 8.91 -7.34 -26.57
C CYS A 184 8.43 -5.90 -26.82
N PRO A 185 8.06 -5.50 -28.07
CA PRO A 185 7.73 -4.10 -28.39
C PRO A 185 6.57 -3.53 -27.57
N ARG A 186 5.63 -4.37 -27.13
CA ARG A 186 4.51 -3.95 -26.28
C ARG A 186 4.96 -3.60 -24.86
N LEU A 187 5.98 -4.27 -24.34
CA LEU A 187 6.53 -4.03 -23.00
C LEU A 187 7.29 -2.70 -22.98
N THR A 188 7.98 -2.37 -24.07
CA THR A 188 8.80 -1.16 -24.20
C THR A 188 7.94 0.09 -24.35
N THR A 189 6.85 0.06 -25.12
CA THR A 189 5.90 1.19 -25.20
C THR A 189 5.27 1.49 -23.84
N LYS A 190 4.80 0.46 -23.12
CA LYS A 190 4.19 0.65 -21.78
C LYS A 190 5.18 1.24 -20.77
N LEU A 191 6.45 0.81 -20.82
CA LEU A 191 7.53 1.34 -19.99
C LEU A 191 7.75 2.83 -20.27
N PHE A 192 7.88 3.20 -21.54
CA PHE A 192 8.10 4.57 -21.97
C PHE A 192 6.92 5.50 -21.60
N ASP A 193 5.68 5.05 -21.77
CA ASP A 193 4.48 5.79 -21.33
C ASP A 193 4.42 6.02 -19.82
N ARG A 194 5.03 5.13 -19.02
CA ARG A 194 5.11 5.27 -17.55
C ARG A 194 6.21 6.24 -17.16
N ILE A 195 7.38 6.13 -17.78
CA ILE A 195 8.53 7.03 -17.58
C ILE A 195 8.10 8.49 -17.81
N GLU A 196 7.42 8.78 -18.93
CA GLU A 196 6.93 10.13 -19.25
C GLU A 196 5.97 10.66 -18.17
N ARG A 197 4.98 9.86 -17.76
CA ARG A 197 4.03 10.24 -16.71
C ARG A 197 4.70 10.53 -15.37
N TRP A 198 5.75 9.79 -15.01
CA TRP A 198 6.46 10.02 -13.77
C TRP A 198 7.40 11.21 -13.84
N ALA A 199 8.07 11.44 -14.97
CA ALA A 199 8.82 12.67 -15.19
C ALA A 199 7.94 13.89 -14.91
N HIS A 200 6.73 13.93 -15.49
CA HIS A 200 5.77 15.01 -15.24
C HIS A 200 5.30 15.10 -13.77
N GLY A 201 5.10 13.96 -13.11
CA GLY A 201 4.72 13.93 -11.69
C GLY A 201 5.81 14.43 -10.75
N VAL A 202 7.07 14.12 -11.03
CA VAL A 202 8.24 14.59 -10.28
C VAL A 202 8.39 16.10 -10.42
N VAL A 203 8.28 16.63 -11.65
CA VAL A 203 8.38 18.08 -11.93
C VAL A 203 7.29 18.88 -11.21
N ARG A 204 6.08 18.32 -11.06
CA ARG A 204 4.95 19.03 -10.43
C ARG A 204 4.99 19.10 -8.91
N GLN A 205 6.04 18.59 -8.25
CA GLN A 205 6.15 18.53 -6.78
C GLN A 205 4.82 18.15 -6.13
N ASP A 206 4.27 16.98 -6.48
CA ASP A 206 3.00 16.53 -5.91
C ASP A 206 3.05 16.65 -4.38
N LYS A 207 2.24 17.57 -3.81
CA LYS A 207 2.14 17.86 -2.35
C LYS A 207 1.63 16.67 -1.53
N GLN A 208 1.58 15.46 -2.11
CA GLN A 208 1.16 14.26 -1.42
C GLN A 208 2.30 13.68 -0.59
N ILE A 209 1.96 13.22 0.62
CA ILE A 209 2.87 12.44 1.45
C ILE A 209 3.28 11.18 0.68
N GLN A 210 4.58 11.07 0.41
CA GLN A 210 5.17 9.90 -0.23
C GLN A 210 5.42 8.82 0.83
N VAL A 211 4.79 7.66 0.66
CA VAL A 211 4.94 6.50 1.56
C VAL A 211 5.19 5.26 0.72
N ALA A 212 6.23 4.51 1.08
CA ALA A 212 6.53 3.23 0.45
C ALA A 212 5.37 2.24 0.67
N SER A 213 5.16 1.31 -0.25
CA SER A 213 4.09 0.31 -0.12
C SER A 213 4.68 -1.01 0.30
N LEU A 214 4.23 -1.53 1.45
CA LEU A 214 4.84 -2.68 2.12
C LEU A 214 6.33 -2.42 2.41
N GLY A 215 6.69 -1.20 2.81
CA GLY A 215 8.07 -0.82 3.11
C GLY A 215 8.58 -1.35 4.45
N LEU A 216 7.70 -1.84 5.33
CA LEU A 216 8.08 -2.38 6.65
C LEU A 216 7.97 -3.91 6.75
N VAL A 217 7.53 -4.58 5.69
CA VAL A 217 7.38 -6.05 5.62
C VAL A 217 7.88 -6.57 4.26
N SER A 218 8.33 -7.83 4.20
CA SER A 218 8.66 -8.44 2.90
C SER A 218 7.40 -8.57 2.04
N VAL A 219 7.50 -8.13 0.78
CA VAL A 219 6.47 -8.28 -0.25
C VAL A 219 6.21 -9.76 -0.52
N GLU A 220 7.25 -10.59 -0.57
CA GLU A 220 7.13 -12.04 -0.73
C GLU A 220 6.31 -12.65 0.41
N ARG A 221 6.76 -12.40 1.65
CA ARG A 221 6.12 -12.94 2.85
C ARG A 221 4.66 -12.50 2.95
N TYR A 222 4.41 -11.21 2.77
CA TYR A 222 3.04 -10.67 2.75
C TYR A 222 2.17 -11.34 1.69
N SER A 223 2.68 -11.50 0.47
CA SER A 223 1.91 -12.04 -0.67
C SER A 223 1.56 -13.51 -0.46
N ARG A 224 2.48 -14.30 0.09
CA ARG A 224 2.27 -15.71 0.43
C ARG A 224 1.20 -15.86 1.51
N ILE A 225 1.35 -15.16 2.65
CA ILE A 225 0.36 -15.19 3.74
C ILE A 225 -1.02 -14.76 3.21
N TYR A 226 -1.09 -13.67 2.45
CA TYR A 226 -2.36 -13.19 1.92
C TYR A 226 -3.05 -14.20 1.01
N TRP A 227 -2.28 -14.89 0.18
CA TRP A 227 -2.80 -15.96 -0.66
C TRP A 227 -3.32 -17.13 0.16
N ASP A 228 -2.55 -17.59 1.15
CA ASP A 228 -2.94 -18.71 2.01
C ASP A 228 -4.20 -18.39 2.82
N LEU A 229 -4.27 -17.19 3.41
CA LEU A 229 -5.46 -16.72 4.13
C LEU A 229 -6.67 -16.59 3.20
N LYS A 230 -6.48 -16.11 1.97
CA LYS A 230 -7.55 -16.04 0.97
C LYS A 230 -8.14 -17.40 0.64
N LEU A 231 -7.30 -18.41 0.43
CA LEU A 231 -7.76 -19.77 0.15
C LEU A 231 -8.41 -20.41 1.37
N LYS A 232 -7.80 -20.23 2.54
CA LYS A 232 -8.22 -20.86 3.80
C LYS A 232 -9.54 -20.31 4.33
N TYR A 233 -9.74 -19.00 4.27
CA TYR A 233 -10.86 -18.33 4.93
C TYR A 233 -11.85 -17.65 3.99
N GLY A 234 -11.39 -17.18 2.82
CA GLY A 234 -12.19 -16.35 1.91
C GLY A 234 -13.56 -16.96 1.54
N PRO A 235 -13.61 -18.17 0.94
CA PRO A 235 -14.87 -18.75 0.46
C PRO A 235 -15.94 -18.89 1.54
N GLU A 236 -15.58 -19.42 2.72
CA GLU A 236 -16.55 -19.67 3.78
C GLU A 236 -17.02 -18.36 4.45
N LEU A 237 -16.10 -17.42 4.71
CA LEU A 237 -16.45 -16.13 5.31
C LEU A 237 -17.41 -15.30 4.43
N ILE A 238 -17.22 -15.35 3.11
CA ILE A 238 -18.13 -14.69 2.16
C ILE A 238 -19.52 -15.32 2.22
N LYS A 239 -19.58 -16.65 2.27
CA LYS A 239 -20.83 -17.41 2.28
C LYS A 239 -21.66 -17.15 3.55
N ILE A 240 -21.01 -17.02 4.70
CA ILE A 240 -21.70 -16.85 5.99
C ILE A 240 -21.91 -15.38 6.38
N TRP A 241 -21.58 -14.42 5.52
CA TRP A 241 -21.57 -13.00 5.85
C TRP A 241 -22.97 -12.43 6.15
N PRO A 242 -23.29 -12.06 7.40
CA PRO A 242 -24.64 -11.64 7.79
C PRO A 242 -24.84 -10.11 7.76
N GLU A 243 -23.79 -9.36 7.44
CA GLU A 243 -23.79 -7.90 7.48
C GLU A 243 -24.29 -7.31 6.15
N LYS A 244 -24.81 -6.08 6.18
CA LYS A 244 -25.31 -5.39 4.97
C LYS A 244 -24.20 -4.93 4.01
N THR A 245 -22.96 -5.02 4.44
CA THR A 245 -21.79 -4.59 3.68
C THR A 245 -21.37 -5.66 2.67
N ASP A 246 -20.69 -5.24 1.60
CA ASP A 246 -20.16 -6.15 0.59
C ASP A 246 -19.08 -7.09 1.20
N PRO A 247 -19.32 -8.42 1.27
CA PRO A 247 -18.36 -9.35 1.83
C PRO A 247 -17.04 -9.37 1.06
N LEU A 248 -17.05 -9.21 -0.27
CA LEU A 248 -15.83 -9.27 -1.07
C LEU A 248 -14.88 -8.14 -0.67
N LYS A 249 -15.41 -6.93 -0.45
CA LYS A 249 -14.61 -5.81 0.00
C LYS A 249 -14.06 -6.03 1.42
N PHE A 250 -14.91 -6.37 2.38
CA PHE A 250 -14.53 -6.38 3.80
C PHE A 250 -13.68 -7.61 4.16
N VAL A 251 -14.04 -8.80 3.66
CA VAL A 251 -13.28 -10.04 3.92
C VAL A 251 -11.87 -9.92 3.38
N PHE A 252 -11.70 -9.50 2.11
CA PHE A 252 -10.36 -9.40 1.52
C PHE A 252 -9.54 -8.22 2.05
N GLU A 253 -10.17 -7.19 2.61
CA GLU A 253 -9.49 -6.10 3.31
C GLU A 253 -8.91 -6.58 4.64
N ASP A 254 -9.70 -7.26 5.48
CA ASP A 254 -9.21 -7.78 6.77
C ASP A 254 -8.20 -8.92 6.60
N LEU A 255 -8.34 -9.78 5.58
CA LEU A 255 -7.31 -10.76 5.23
C LEU A 255 -5.98 -10.09 4.85
N ALA A 256 -6.04 -8.97 4.12
CA ALA A 256 -4.85 -8.22 3.75
C ALA A 256 -4.21 -7.52 4.97
N ILE A 257 -5.01 -7.00 5.92
CA ILE A 257 -4.50 -6.42 7.16
C ILE A 257 -3.88 -7.50 8.05
N ALA A 258 -4.53 -8.65 8.21
CA ALA A 258 -4.00 -9.79 8.96
C ALA A 258 -2.66 -10.26 8.37
N SER A 259 -2.56 -10.35 7.04
CA SER A 259 -1.31 -10.72 6.35
C SER A 259 -0.17 -9.76 6.64
N TYR A 260 -0.47 -8.46 6.66
CA TYR A 260 0.51 -7.43 7.00
C TYR A 260 1.00 -7.57 8.45
N LEU A 261 0.07 -7.75 9.40
CA LEU A 261 0.41 -7.91 10.81
C LEU A 261 1.24 -9.17 11.07
N ILE A 262 0.86 -10.31 10.49
CA ILE A 262 1.61 -11.56 10.64
C ILE A 262 3.02 -11.40 10.05
N ALA A 263 3.14 -10.84 8.84
CA ALA A 263 4.44 -10.58 8.22
C ALA A 263 5.30 -9.60 9.04
N LEU A 264 4.68 -8.64 9.73
CA LEU A 264 5.35 -7.67 10.59
C LEU A 264 5.82 -8.31 11.92
N TRP A 265 5.02 -9.20 12.49
CA TRP A 265 5.27 -9.79 13.81
C TRP A 265 6.28 -10.92 13.79
N ASP A 266 6.26 -11.69 12.71
CA ASP A 266 7.16 -12.81 12.47
C ASP A 266 7.85 -12.57 11.13
N PRO A 267 8.87 -11.71 11.01
CA PRO A 267 9.49 -11.42 9.70
C PRO A 267 10.31 -12.60 9.14
N GLU A 268 10.85 -13.45 10.02
CA GLU A 268 11.77 -14.54 9.65
C GLU A 268 11.07 -15.88 9.37
N ASP A 269 9.74 -15.96 9.55
CA ASP A 269 8.97 -17.21 9.40
C ASP A 269 9.30 -18.30 10.40
N ASP A 270 9.67 -17.90 11.63
CA ASP A 270 10.00 -18.84 12.70
C ASP A 270 8.78 -19.31 13.50
N GLY A 271 7.58 -18.84 13.12
CA GLY A 271 6.32 -19.19 13.76
C GLY A 271 6.01 -18.35 15.00
N ARG A 272 6.70 -17.23 15.22
CA ARG A 272 6.45 -16.32 16.35
C ARG A 272 4.97 -15.95 16.49
N LYS A 273 4.44 -16.18 17.69
CA LYS A 273 3.11 -15.73 18.11
C LYS A 273 3.22 -14.57 19.10
N THR A 274 2.18 -13.74 19.11
CA THR A 274 2.10 -12.55 19.95
C THR A 274 0.71 -12.46 20.58
N SER A 275 0.59 -11.69 21.65
CA SER A 275 -0.70 -11.24 22.15
C SER A 275 -1.11 -9.92 21.49
N PHE A 276 -2.41 -9.71 21.29
CA PHE A 276 -2.95 -8.45 20.77
C PHE A 276 -4.31 -8.06 21.37
N VAL A 277 -4.64 -6.78 21.31
CA VAL A 277 -5.99 -6.26 21.54
C VAL A 277 -6.39 -5.38 20.36
N ASP A 278 -7.56 -5.64 19.76
CA ASP A 278 -8.13 -4.83 18.68
C ASP A 278 -9.25 -3.94 19.24
N ILE A 279 -9.02 -2.63 19.17
CA ILE A 279 -9.85 -1.62 19.81
C ILE A 279 -10.77 -0.97 18.77
N GLY A 280 -12.08 -1.11 18.98
CA GLY A 280 -13.07 -0.78 17.97
C GLY A 280 -13.10 -1.83 16.86
N CYS A 281 -13.03 -3.11 17.24
CA CYS A 281 -12.84 -4.24 16.30
C CYS A 281 -14.04 -4.49 15.36
N GLY A 282 -15.17 -3.80 15.54
CA GLY A 282 -16.32 -3.84 14.65
C GLY A 282 -16.85 -5.25 14.43
N ASN A 283 -16.72 -5.76 13.21
CA ASN A 283 -17.18 -7.11 12.85
C ASN A 283 -16.33 -8.24 13.47
N GLY A 284 -15.20 -7.92 14.10
CA GLY A 284 -14.32 -8.89 14.77
C GLY A 284 -13.61 -9.86 13.82
N LEU A 285 -13.63 -9.61 12.50
CA LEU A 285 -13.05 -10.53 11.51
C LEU A 285 -11.52 -10.56 11.59
N LEU A 286 -10.86 -9.42 11.79
CA LEU A 286 -9.41 -9.37 12.01
C LEU A 286 -9.01 -10.21 13.24
N VAL A 287 -9.76 -10.07 14.34
CA VAL A 287 -9.58 -10.86 15.57
C VAL A 287 -9.77 -12.36 15.31
N TYR A 288 -10.83 -12.72 14.58
CA TYR A 288 -11.10 -14.10 14.15
C TYR A 288 -9.91 -14.69 13.39
N ILE A 289 -9.40 -14.00 12.37
CA ILE A 289 -8.30 -14.49 11.53
C ILE A 289 -7.05 -14.68 12.38
N LEU A 290 -6.65 -13.66 13.16
CA LEU A 290 -5.41 -13.72 13.94
C LEU A 290 -5.45 -14.81 15.03
N ILE A 291 -6.59 -15.03 15.69
CA ILE A 291 -6.75 -16.12 16.66
C ILE A 291 -6.62 -17.50 15.99
N LEU A 292 -7.20 -17.68 14.81
CA LEU A 292 -7.10 -18.95 14.07
C LEU A 292 -5.70 -19.18 13.49
N GLU A 293 -4.95 -18.13 13.22
CA GLU A 293 -3.51 -18.19 12.90
C GLU A 293 -2.62 -18.39 14.14
N GLY A 294 -3.21 -18.55 15.34
CA GLY A 294 -2.52 -18.95 16.56
C GLY A 294 -2.04 -17.79 17.44
N HIS A 295 -2.41 -16.55 17.14
CA HIS A 295 -2.14 -15.41 18.01
C HIS A 295 -3.15 -15.37 19.15
N MET A 296 -2.72 -14.91 20.33
CA MET A 296 -3.64 -14.71 21.46
C MET A 296 -4.24 -13.31 21.35
N GLY A 297 -5.56 -13.16 21.38
CA GLY A 297 -6.10 -11.82 21.24
C GLY A 297 -7.47 -11.59 21.81
N LEU A 298 -7.82 -10.31 21.87
CA LEU A 298 -9.07 -9.78 22.40
C LEU A 298 -9.60 -8.70 21.45
N GLY A 299 -10.86 -8.80 21.05
CA GLY A 299 -11.55 -7.74 20.32
C GLY A 299 -12.52 -7.00 21.23
N ILE A 300 -12.42 -5.67 21.26
CA ILE A 300 -13.33 -4.80 22.01
C ILE A 300 -14.10 -3.92 21.03
N ASP A 301 -15.43 -3.90 21.14
CA ASP A 301 -16.26 -2.92 20.45
C ASP A 301 -17.42 -2.51 21.34
N VAL A 302 -17.91 -1.27 21.19
CA VAL A 302 -19.09 -0.81 21.94
C VAL A 302 -20.38 -1.54 21.52
N ARG A 303 -20.36 -2.20 20.36
CA ARG A 303 -21.51 -2.89 19.79
C ARG A 303 -21.12 -4.25 19.21
N LYS A 304 -21.78 -5.29 19.70
CA LYS A 304 -21.73 -6.63 19.09
C LYS A 304 -22.33 -6.62 17.69
N ARG A 305 -21.58 -7.14 16.71
CA ARG A 305 -22.06 -7.35 15.33
C ARG A 305 -22.69 -8.73 15.17
N ARG A 306 -23.50 -8.91 14.12
CA ARG A 306 -24.28 -10.15 13.92
C ARG A 306 -23.35 -11.32 13.69
N ILE A 307 -22.28 -11.09 12.94
CA ILE A 307 -21.28 -12.12 12.60
C ILE A 307 -20.57 -12.72 13.82
N TRP A 308 -20.49 -12.00 14.96
CA TRP A 308 -19.83 -12.52 16.16
C TRP A 308 -20.45 -13.83 16.65
N SER A 309 -21.77 -13.98 16.50
CA SER A 309 -22.50 -15.20 16.90
C SER A 309 -22.25 -16.38 15.96
N LEU A 310 -21.67 -16.14 14.78
CA LEU A 310 -21.32 -17.18 13.81
C LEU A 310 -19.88 -17.67 13.97
N TYR A 311 -19.06 -16.94 14.72
CA TYR A 311 -17.69 -17.37 15.00
C TYR A 311 -17.64 -18.51 16.03
N PRO A 312 -16.66 -19.43 15.91
CA PRO A 312 -16.50 -20.53 16.85
C PRO A 312 -16.24 -20.01 18.26
N PRO A 313 -16.58 -20.77 19.32
CA PRO A 313 -16.39 -20.37 20.71
C PRO A 313 -14.97 -19.90 21.05
N LYS A 314 -13.95 -20.50 20.43
CA LYS A 314 -12.54 -20.11 20.58
C LYS A 314 -12.27 -18.66 20.15
N VAL A 315 -13.13 -18.05 19.34
CA VAL A 315 -13.05 -16.64 18.94
C VAL A 315 -14.12 -15.81 19.64
N SER A 316 -15.38 -16.26 19.64
CA SER A 316 -16.49 -15.46 20.16
C SER A 316 -16.39 -15.20 21.67
N ASN A 317 -15.72 -16.07 22.44
CA ASN A 317 -15.40 -15.83 23.86
C ASN A 317 -14.36 -14.71 24.08
N PHE A 318 -13.65 -14.31 23.04
CA PHE A 318 -12.62 -13.26 23.05
C PHE A 318 -13.08 -11.99 22.30
N LEU A 319 -14.38 -11.85 22.06
CA LEU A 319 -14.98 -10.62 21.56
C LEU A 319 -15.89 -10.05 22.66
N ARG A 320 -15.60 -8.83 23.11
CA ARG A 320 -16.34 -8.17 24.21
C ARG A 320 -17.07 -6.94 23.71
N GLU A 321 -18.35 -6.89 24.05
CA GLU A 321 -19.20 -5.73 23.82
C GLU A 321 -19.11 -4.78 25.03
N GLU A 322 -18.13 -3.89 25.02
CA GLU A 322 -17.90 -2.92 26.10
C GLU A 322 -17.30 -1.60 25.57
N PRO A 323 -17.60 -0.46 26.21
CA PRO A 323 -17.01 0.81 25.83
C PRO A 323 -15.55 0.89 26.27
N VAL A 324 -14.70 1.45 25.41
CA VAL A 324 -13.33 1.82 25.78
C VAL A 324 -13.35 3.22 26.41
N THR A 325 -12.76 3.32 27.59
CA THR A 325 -12.71 4.54 28.41
C THR A 325 -11.25 4.94 28.67
N PRO A 326 -10.99 6.17 29.15
CA PRO A 326 -9.64 6.59 29.56
C PRO A 326 -9.00 5.67 30.61
N GLN A 327 -9.81 4.93 31.37
CA GLN A 327 -9.38 3.98 32.42
C GLN A 327 -9.16 2.56 31.90
N SER A 328 -9.58 2.23 30.67
CA SER A 328 -9.39 0.89 30.10
C SER A 328 -7.92 0.51 30.06
N ARG A 329 -7.60 -0.69 30.55
CA ARG A 329 -6.26 -1.28 30.52
C ARG A 329 -6.38 -2.71 29.99
N PHE A 330 -5.51 -3.05 29.05
CA PHE A 330 -5.45 -4.40 28.48
C PHE A 330 -4.01 -4.88 28.50
N ASP A 331 -3.82 -6.14 28.85
CA ASP A 331 -2.50 -6.79 28.82
C ASP A 331 -2.31 -7.46 27.45
N ALA A 332 -1.60 -6.77 26.56
CA ALA A 332 -1.32 -7.23 25.21
C ALA A 332 -0.02 -6.61 24.70
N GLU A 333 0.75 -7.38 23.94
CA GLU A 333 1.95 -6.89 23.26
C GLU A 333 1.58 -5.89 22.17
N TRP A 334 0.54 -6.16 21.37
CA TRP A 334 0.09 -5.28 20.29
C TRP A 334 -1.30 -4.69 20.53
N TRP A 335 -1.41 -3.38 20.36
CA TRP A 335 -2.67 -2.65 20.31
C TRP A 335 -2.99 -2.31 18.87
N ILE A 336 -4.14 -2.75 18.38
CA ILE A 336 -4.55 -2.58 16.99
C ILE A 336 -5.68 -1.56 16.96
N GLY A 337 -5.54 -0.61 16.03
CA GLY A 337 -6.59 0.31 15.63
C GLY A 337 -6.86 0.20 14.14
N ASN A 338 -7.71 -0.72 13.73
CA ASN A 338 -8.13 -0.89 12.34
C ASN A 338 -9.33 0.01 12.02
N HIS A 339 -9.08 1.16 11.37
CA HIS A 339 -10.12 2.15 11.05
C HIS A 339 -11.00 2.53 12.26
N SER A 340 -10.38 2.68 13.43
CA SER A 340 -11.07 2.82 14.73
C SER A 340 -11.72 4.18 15.01
N ASP A 341 -11.98 5.00 13.98
CA ASP A 341 -12.62 6.32 14.10
C ASP A 341 -12.07 7.19 15.25
N GLU A 342 -12.90 7.64 16.20
CA GLU A 342 -12.47 8.46 17.35
C GLU A 342 -11.51 7.76 18.30
N LEU A 343 -11.42 6.42 18.28
CA LEU A 343 -10.48 5.69 19.15
C LEU A 343 -9.04 5.77 18.64
N THR A 344 -8.82 6.20 17.40
CA THR A 344 -7.46 6.32 16.81
C THR A 344 -6.45 7.02 17.74
N PRO A 345 -6.73 8.23 18.32
CA PRO A 345 -5.83 8.86 19.29
C PRO A 345 -5.83 8.21 20.69
N TRP A 346 -6.90 7.53 21.08
CA TRP A 346 -6.99 6.88 22.40
C TRP A 346 -6.12 5.63 22.49
N ILE A 347 -6.07 4.82 21.43
CA ILE A 347 -5.32 3.56 21.38
C ILE A 347 -3.84 3.72 21.80
N PRO A 348 -3.02 4.59 21.17
CA PRO A 348 -1.61 4.73 21.56
C PRO A 348 -1.45 5.31 22.96
N LEU A 349 -2.36 6.20 23.37
CA LEU A 349 -2.37 6.81 24.71
C LEU A 349 -2.66 5.75 25.80
N LEU A 350 -3.63 4.87 25.58
CA LEU A 350 -3.98 3.76 26.47
C LEU A 350 -2.89 2.68 26.47
N ALA A 351 -2.28 2.40 25.31
CA ALA A 351 -1.16 1.47 25.20
C ALA A 351 0.03 1.91 26.06
N SER A 352 0.44 3.19 25.97
CA SER A 352 1.53 3.75 26.80
C SER A 352 1.23 3.68 28.29
N MET A 353 -0.02 3.92 28.68
CA MET A 353 -0.46 3.81 30.07
C MET A 353 -0.54 2.36 30.57
N SER A 354 -0.80 1.39 29.68
CA SER A 354 -0.97 -0.02 30.04
C SER A 354 0.37 -0.73 30.24
N SER A 355 1.34 -0.54 29.33
CA SER A 355 2.64 -1.22 29.43
C SER A 355 3.79 -0.42 28.80
N SER A 356 5.00 -0.57 29.36
CA SER A 356 6.23 -0.03 28.79
C SER A 356 6.63 -0.70 27.47
N THR A 357 6.22 -1.96 27.26
CA THR A 357 6.55 -2.78 26.09
C THR A 357 5.46 -2.81 25.03
N ALA A 358 4.29 -2.20 25.30
CA ALA A 358 3.16 -2.20 24.38
C ALA A 358 3.54 -1.61 23.01
N LYS A 359 3.17 -2.29 21.93
CA LYS A 359 3.36 -1.86 20.54
C LYS A 359 2.00 -1.48 19.97
N VAL A 360 1.98 -0.64 18.94
CA VAL A 360 0.72 -0.19 18.35
C VAL A 360 0.77 -0.29 16.83
N PHE A 361 -0.31 -0.80 16.25
CA PHE A 361 -0.62 -0.66 14.83
C PHE A 361 -1.85 0.23 14.68
N LEU A 362 -1.76 1.32 13.94
CA LEU A 362 -2.89 2.17 13.62
C LEU A 362 -3.10 2.22 12.11
N LEU A 363 -4.35 2.10 11.67
CA LEU A 363 -4.80 2.36 10.32
C LEU A 363 -5.86 3.47 10.36
N PRO A 364 -5.46 4.76 10.42
CA PRO A 364 -6.39 5.87 10.59
C PRO A 364 -7.33 6.04 9.39
N CYS A 365 -8.62 6.24 9.63
CA CYS A 365 -9.63 6.52 8.59
C CYS A 365 -10.21 7.95 8.71
N CYS A 366 -10.59 8.33 9.93
CA CYS A 366 -11.35 9.53 10.24
C CYS A 366 -10.52 10.49 11.12
N PRO A 367 -10.52 11.80 10.81
CA PRO A 367 -9.71 12.77 11.53
C PRO A 367 -10.33 13.13 12.88
N TYR A 368 -9.93 12.43 13.93
CA TYR A 368 -10.33 12.71 15.33
C TYR A 368 -9.12 13.05 16.22
N GLY A 369 -9.31 14.02 17.10
CA GLY A 369 -8.52 14.21 18.32
C GLY A 369 -9.17 13.48 19.51
N LEU A 370 -8.66 13.69 20.74
CA LEU A 370 -9.14 12.96 21.92
C LEU A 370 -10.62 13.20 22.24
N TYR A 371 -11.07 14.46 22.14
CA TYR A 371 -12.42 14.87 22.53
C TYR A 371 -13.24 15.50 21.40
N GLY A 372 -12.87 15.23 20.14
CA GLY A 372 -13.61 15.79 18.99
C GLY A 372 -12.92 15.58 17.67
N LYS A 373 -13.48 16.18 16.60
CA LYS A 373 -12.88 16.13 15.27
C LYS A 373 -11.56 16.91 15.25
N TYR A 374 -10.55 16.34 14.59
CA TYR A 374 -9.28 17.02 14.36
C TYR A 374 -9.49 18.22 13.43
N GLN A 375 -8.98 19.37 13.88
CA GLN A 375 -8.96 20.60 13.10
C GLN A 375 -7.69 20.65 12.25
N ARG A 376 -7.84 20.91 10.95
CA ARG A 376 -6.73 20.92 9.99
C ARG A 376 -5.74 22.02 10.34
N THR A 377 -4.47 21.64 10.51
CA THR A 377 -3.39 22.57 10.82
C THR A 377 -2.46 22.86 9.64
N LYS A 378 -2.46 22.02 8.60
CA LYS A 378 -1.63 22.18 7.40
C LYS A 378 -2.51 22.51 6.18
N PRO A 379 -2.63 23.78 5.75
CA PRO A 379 -3.52 24.20 4.67
C PRO A 379 -3.06 23.75 3.27
N ASP A 380 -1.82 23.31 3.12
CA ASP A 380 -1.28 22.75 1.87
C ASP A 380 -1.61 21.28 1.64
N LEU A 381 -2.04 20.55 2.68
CA LEU A 381 -2.28 19.11 2.65
C LEU A 381 -3.76 18.79 2.79
N SER A 382 -4.31 17.81 2.08
CA SER A 382 -5.70 17.39 2.29
C SER A 382 -6.01 17.10 3.78
N GLN A 383 -7.28 17.18 4.19
CA GLN A 383 -7.68 16.91 5.59
C GLN A 383 -7.04 15.63 6.15
N TYR A 384 -7.04 14.57 5.36
CA TYR A 384 -6.47 13.28 5.74
C TYR A 384 -4.95 13.32 5.86
N GLN A 385 -4.26 13.96 4.91
CA GLN A 385 -2.80 14.08 4.97
C GLN A 385 -2.35 14.98 6.13
N SER A 386 -3.03 16.10 6.36
CA SER A 386 -2.81 16.95 7.55
C SER A 386 -2.97 16.15 8.83
N TYR A 387 -3.99 15.29 8.91
CA TYR A 387 -4.22 14.42 10.05
C TYR A 387 -3.12 13.37 10.25
N LEU A 388 -2.71 12.68 9.18
CA LEU A 388 -1.60 11.72 9.25
C LEU A 388 -0.29 12.39 9.71
N MET A 389 -0.01 13.60 9.24
CA MET A 389 1.16 14.36 9.68
C MET A 389 1.04 14.79 11.13
N HIS A 390 -0.13 15.25 11.58
CA HIS A 390 -0.37 15.56 12.98
C HIS A 390 -0.12 14.34 13.89
N LEU A 391 -0.64 13.17 13.52
CA LEU A 391 -0.39 11.94 14.25
C LEU A 391 1.10 11.60 14.28
N LYS A 392 1.75 11.59 13.10
CA LYS A 392 3.14 11.17 12.95
C LYS A 392 4.14 12.10 13.66
N GLU A 393 3.99 13.41 13.49
CA GLU A 393 5.01 14.40 13.89
C GLU A 393 4.76 14.97 15.29
N ASP A 394 3.52 14.98 15.76
CA ASP A 394 3.16 15.64 17.03
C ASP A 394 2.56 14.66 18.05
N PHE A 395 1.45 14.00 17.71
CA PHE A 395 0.66 13.28 18.71
C PHE A 395 1.32 11.98 19.19
N LEU A 396 1.76 11.12 18.27
CA LEU A 396 2.32 9.80 18.61
C LEU A 396 3.73 9.89 19.25
N PRO A 397 4.63 10.80 18.84
CA PRO A 397 5.87 11.04 19.58
C PRO A 397 5.62 11.47 21.02
N LYS A 398 4.61 12.31 21.28
CA LYS A 398 4.21 12.69 22.65
C LYS A 398 3.68 11.51 23.47
N CYS A 399 3.19 10.45 22.82
CA CYS A 399 2.85 9.19 23.46
C CYS A 399 4.07 8.30 23.78
N GLY A 400 5.29 8.75 23.43
CA GLY A 400 6.55 8.05 23.73
C GLY A 400 7.00 7.07 22.65
N PHE A 401 6.43 7.12 21.44
CA PHE A 401 6.72 6.17 20.38
C PHE A 401 7.60 6.77 19.28
N LYS A 402 8.49 5.95 18.73
CA LYS A 402 9.03 6.20 17.38
C LYS A 402 7.98 5.79 16.35
N VAL A 403 7.71 6.65 15.39
CA VAL A 403 6.65 6.43 14.40
C VAL A 403 7.23 5.97 13.08
N ARG A 404 6.88 4.74 12.67
CA ARG A 404 7.10 4.25 11.30
C ARG A 404 5.78 4.29 10.54
N ILE A 405 5.84 4.63 9.25
CA ILE A 405 4.65 4.67 8.37
C ILE A 405 4.83 3.72 7.20
N ASP A 406 3.72 3.12 6.77
CA ASP A 406 3.69 2.25 5.59
C ASP A 406 2.39 2.43 4.82
N LYS A 407 2.37 2.02 3.56
CA LYS A 407 1.17 1.95 2.73
C LYS A 407 0.83 0.50 2.43
N ILE A 408 -0.20 0.00 3.11
CA ILE A 408 -0.67 -1.38 2.94
C ILE A 408 -1.53 -1.55 1.69
N ARG A 409 -1.67 -2.80 1.23
CA ARG A 409 -2.37 -3.15 -0.02
C ARG A 409 -3.79 -3.63 0.25
N ILE A 410 -4.65 -2.66 0.59
CA ILE A 410 -6.09 -2.88 0.78
C ILE A 410 -6.91 -2.10 -0.27
N PRO A 411 -8.18 -2.49 -0.51
CA PRO A 411 -9.10 -1.75 -1.39
C PRO A 411 -9.40 -0.32 -0.92
N SER A 412 -9.38 -0.07 0.40
CA SER A 412 -9.62 1.26 0.97
C SER A 412 -8.64 2.34 0.48
N THR A 413 -9.15 3.57 0.36
CA THR A 413 -8.33 4.77 0.11
C THR A 413 -7.55 5.19 1.36
N LYS A 414 -7.97 4.73 2.54
CA LYS A 414 -7.36 4.97 3.86
C LYS A 414 -6.44 3.81 4.24
N ARG A 415 -5.31 3.75 3.52
CA ARG A 415 -4.38 2.60 3.50
C ARG A 415 -2.97 2.94 3.98
N ILE A 416 -2.80 4.06 4.66
CA ILE A 416 -1.52 4.43 5.29
C ILE A 416 -1.63 4.02 6.75
N CYS A 417 -0.78 3.10 7.20
CA CYS A 417 -0.72 2.68 8.59
C CYS A 417 0.47 3.32 9.32
N MET A 418 0.42 3.28 10.65
CA MET A 418 1.47 3.69 11.55
C MET A 418 1.83 2.50 12.46
N VAL A 419 3.12 2.15 12.49
CA VAL A 419 3.68 1.07 13.30
C VAL A 419 4.54 1.68 14.39
N LEU A 420 4.14 1.45 15.65
CA LEU A 420 4.75 2.00 16.85
C LEU A 420 5.35 0.85 17.68
N SER A 421 6.40 0.22 17.14
CA SER A 421 7.07 -0.93 17.77
C SER A 421 8.23 -0.55 18.70
N GLU A 422 8.70 0.70 18.62
CA GLU A 422 9.85 1.21 19.36
C GLU A 422 9.46 2.44 20.21
N ARG A 423 10.14 2.60 21.35
CA ARG A 423 10.00 3.78 22.22
C ARG A 423 11.03 4.85 21.87
N LEU A 424 10.68 6.11 22.13
CA LEU A 424 11.67 7.19 22.23
C LEU A 424 12.50 6.99 23.51
N ASP A 425 13.72 7.53 23.50
CA ASP A 425 14.59 7.51 24.66
C ASP A 425 14.12 8.56 25.68
N GLU A 426 13.11 8.19 26.47
CA GLU A 426 12.50 9.03 27.48
C GLU A 426 11.98 8.17 28.65
N PRO A 427 12.15 8.60 29.91
CA PRO A 427 11.59 7.89 31.06
C PRO A 427 10.07 7.77 30.97
N ARG A 428 9.56 6.55 31.18
CA ARG A 428 8.12 6.24 31.08
C ARG A 428 7.24 7.15 31.96
N ASP A 429 7.70 7.47 33.17
CA ASP A 429 6.93 8.30 34.09
C ASP A 429 6.74 9.73 33.56
N GLN A 430 7.71 10.26 32.83
CA GLN A 430 7.59 11.57 32.16
C GLN A 430 6.57 11.51 31.02
N VAL A 431 6.59 10.43 30.22
CA VAL A 431 5.58 10.18 29.18
C VAL A 431 4.18 10.13 29.81
N ILE A 432 4.00 9.34 30.86
CA ILE A 432 2.70 9.18 31.54
C ILE A 432 2.23 10.50 32.15
N ALA A 433 3.12 11.24 32.83
CA ALA A 433 2.79 12.54 33.41
C ALA A 433 2.33 13.52 32.33
N ARG A 434 3.03 13.58 31.19
CA ARG A 434 2.66 14.41 30.04
C ARG A 434 1.29 14.01 29.47
N LEU A 435 1.03 12.72 29.32
CA LEU A 435 -0.26 12.23 28.81
C LEU A 435 -1.41 12.55 29.77
N ARG A 436 -1.22 12.37 31.08
CA ARG A 436 -2.21 12.74 32.11
C ARG A 436 -2.49 14.24 32.09
N HIS A 437 -1.44 15.06 32.04
CA HIS A 437 -1.59 16.51 31.93
C HIS A 437 -2.36 16.92 30.66
N ARG A 438 -2.08 16.27 29.52
CA ARG A 438 -2.80 16.50 28.27
C ARG A 438 -4.28 16.14 28.39
N LEU A 439 -4.59 14.98 28.98
CA LEU A 439 -5.98 14.54 29.18
C LEU A 439 -6.77 15.53 30.01
N GLU A 440 -6.16 16.09 31.06
CA GLU A 440 -6.78 17.09 31.92
C GLU A 440 -6.97 18.42 31.19
N LYS A 441 -5.95 18.88 30.45
CA LYS A 441 -6.00 20.15 29.70
C LYS A 441 -7.02 20.13 28.55
N GLU A 442 -7.14 19.01 27.84
CA GLU A 442 -8.06 18.88 26.71
C GLU A 442 -9.46 18.41 27.14
N LYS A 443 -9.66 18.08 28.43
CA LYS A 443 -10.93 17.60 28.95
C LYS A 443 -12.01 18.68 28.71
N PRO A 444 -13.11 18.36 28.02
CA PRO A 444 -14.21 19.28 27.90
C PRO A 444 -14.89 19.48 29.27
N VAL A 445 -15.77 20.49 29.35
CA VAL A 445 -16.59 20.75 30.56
C VAL A 445 -17.45 19.52 30.93
N THR A 446 -17.78 18.69 29.94
CA THR A 446 -18.44 17.40 30.14
C THR A 446 -17.42 16.26 30.13
N ASP A 447 -17.62 15.23 30.95
CA ASP A 447 -16.76 14.04 30.98
C ASP A 447 -16.70 13.29 29.64
N PHE A 448 -15.73 12.39 29.48
CA PHE A 448 -15.63 11.51 28.31
C PHE A 448 -16.93 10.72 28.12
N VAL A 449 -17.53 10.86 26.93
CA VAL A 449 -18.74 10.13 26.56
C VAL A 449 -18.37 9.08 25.50
N PRO A 450 -18.46 7.79 25.82
CA PRO A 450 -18.31 6.73 24.83
C PRO A 450 -19.31 6.90 23.69
N ARG A 451 -18.98 6.40 22.50
CA ARG A 451 -19.91 6.36 21.37
C ARG A 451 -21.20 5.65 21.80
N ALA A 452 -22.36 6.20 21.40
CA ALA A 452 -23.63 5.52 21.61
C ALA A 452 -23.67 4.16 20.88
N LYS A 453 -24.28 3.17 21.52
CA LYS A 453 -24.47 1.82 20.97
C LYS A 453 -25.25 1.83 19.64
N GLU A 454 -26.21 2.75 19.54
CA GLU A 454 -26.99 2.99 18.32
C GLU A 454 -26.56 4.30 17.66
N ILE A 455 -26.07 4.20 16.43
CA ILE A 455 -25.79 5.36 15.59
C ILE A 455 -27.03 5.58 14.72
N PRO A 456 -27.81 6.65 14.92
CA PRO A 456 -28.90 6.97 14.01
C PRO A 456 -28.31 7.27 12.63
N VAL A 457 -28.91 6.72 11.58
CA VAL A 457 -28.49 7.02 10.21
C VAL A 457 -28.91 8.44 9.89
N ARG A 458 -27.94 9.36 9.93
CA ARG A 458 -28.14 10.80 9.67
C ARG A 458 -27.79 11.21 8.24
N ASN A 459 -27.45 10.26 7.38
CA ASN A 459 -27.20 10.51 5.97
C ASN A 459 -28.40 10.05 5.13
N CYS A 460 -28.47 10.51 3.89
CA CYS A 460 -29.57 10.18 2.98
C CYS A 460 -29.53 8.74 2.43
N THR A 461 -28.75 7.82 3.03
CA THR A 461 -28.60 6.45 2.51
C THR A 461 -29.84 5.59 2.75
N GLN A 462 -30.72 6.00 3.66
CA GLN A 462 -32.02 5.38 3.91
C GLN A 462 -33.19 6.27 3.47
N THR A 463 -32.89 7.33 2.69
CA THR A 463 -33.94 8.15 2.09
C THR A 463 -34.72 7.30 1.09
N ASP A 464 -36.04 7.43 1.11
CA ASP A 464 -36.92 6.72 0.19
C ASP A 464 -36.49 6.94 -1.27
N ARG A 465 -36.43 5.86 -2.04
CA ARG A 465 -35.89 5.88 -3.40
C ARG A 465 -36.71 6.78 -4.31
N SER A 466 -38.03 6.84 -4.11
CA SER A 466 -38.90 7.74 -4.89
C SER A 466 -38.59 9.21 -4.63
N LEU A 467 -38.22 9.56 -3.40
CA LEU A 467 -37.79 10.92 -3.05
C LEU A 467 -36.43 11.24 -3.68
N THR A 468 -35.48 10.32 -3.61
CA THR A 468 -34.16 10.48 -4.26
C THR A 468 -34.30 10.67 -5.76
N ASP A 469 -35.09 9.82 -6.43
CA ASP A 469 -35.31 9.89 -7.88
C ASP A 469 -35.98 11.21 -8.28
N ARG A 470 -36.95 11.70 -7.51
CA ARG A 470 -37.57 13.02 -7.73
C ARG A 470 -36.58 14.16 -7.63
N ILE A 471 -35.67 14.13 -6.66
CA ILE A 471 -34.64 15.16 -6.49
C ILE A 471 -33.66 15.12 -7.66
N VAL A 472 -33.14 13.93 -8.00
CA VAL A 472 -32.22 13.75 -9.14
C VAL A 472 -32.86 14.23 -10.44
N HIS A 473 -34.11 13.85 -10.70
CA HIS A 473 -34.83 14.26 -11.90
C HIS A 473 -35.01 15.79 -11.98
N ARG A 474 -35.38 16.44 -10.88
CA ARG A 474 -35.49 17.91 -10.83
C ARG A 474 -34.16 18.61 -11.06
N VAL A 475 -33.08 18.12 -10.45
CA VAL A 475 -31.73 18.68 -10.64
C VAL A 475 -31.28 18.48 -12.09
N ALA A 476 -31.50 17.29 -12.66
CA ALA A 476 -31.15 16.99 -14.04
C ALA A 476 -31.90 17.90 -15.02
N ILE A 477 -33.22 18.06 -14.86
CA ILE A 477 -34.01 19.00 -15.67
C ILE A 477 -33.44 20.40 -15.51
N HIS A 478 -33.22 20.87 -14.28
CA HIS A 478 -32.72 22.22 -14.05
C HIS A 478 -31.39 22.46 -14.77
N LEU A 479 -30.42 21.55 -14.62
CA LEU A 479 -29.11 21.62 -15.28
C LEU A 479 -29.21 21.59 -16.81
N LEU A 480 -30.12 20.79 -17.37
CA LEU A 480 -30.37 20.73 -18.81
C LEU A 480 -31.11 21.96 -19.35
N THR A 481 -31.78 22.71 -18.49
CA THR A 481 -32.49 23.96 -18.83
C THR A 481 -31.69 25.22 -18.50
N LEU A 482 -30.47 25.09 -17.97
CA LEU A 482 -29.61 26.24 -17.77
C LEU A 482 -29.16 26.76 -19.14
N PRO A 483 -29.32 28.07 -19.42
CA PRO A 483 -28.79 28.65 -20.65
C PRO A 483 -27.26 28.54 -20.67
N ASP A 484 -26.70 28.17 -21.82
CA ASP A 484 -25.25 28.13 -22.02
C ASP A 484 -24.67 29.51 -21.70
N LYS A 485 -23.82 29.57 -20.67
CA LYS A 485 -23.03 30.76 -20.37
C LYS A 485 -21.82 30.82 -21.28
N GLU A 486 -22.03 31.06 -22.57
CA GLU A 486 -21.01 31.64 -23.45
C GLU A 486 -21.70 32.53 -24.49
N GLN A 487 -21.74 33.84 -24.18
CA GLN A 487 -21.44 34.97 -25.08
C GLN A 487 -21.87 36.28 -24.41
N SER A 488 -21.06 36.74 -23.44
CA SER A 488 -21.10 38.15 -23.02
C SER A 488 -19.79 38.54 -22.33
N GLU A 489 -18.67 38.43 -23.07
CA GLU A 489 -17.54 39.35 -22.96
C GLU A 489 -17.13 39.67 -24.40
N GLY A 490 -17.72 40.74 -24.91
CA GLY A 490 -17.19 41.50 -26.05
C GLY A 490 -16.38 42.67 -25.54
#